data_AF-A0A966QW49-F1
#
_entry.id   AF-A0A966QW49-F1
#
_cell.length_a   1.000
_cell.length_b   1.000
_cell.length_c   1.000
_cell.angle_alpha   90.00
_cell.angle_beta   90.00
_cell.angle_gamma   90.00
#
_symmetry.space_group_name_H-M   'P 1'
#
loop_
_entity.id
_entity.type
_entity.pdbx_description
1 polymer ?
#
loop_
_entity_poly.entity_id
_entity_poly.type
_entity_poly.pdbx_seq_one_letter_code
_entity_poly.pdbx_strand_id
1 'polypeptide(L)'
;MVPSQLRSEKLDLRLTPTAKQTLQRAAAAAQRSVSDFVLESALDSAAETLADRRVFELDPQRWEAFVAALDAPPQTDVRLRQLLNEPSVFET
;
A
#
# COMPACT_ATOMS: atom_id res chain seq x y z
N MET A 1 -7.73 19.23 -0.47
CA MET A 1 -8.46 18.68 0.69
C MET A 1 -8.87 17.28 0.31
N VAL A 2 -8.13 16.25 0.76
CA VAL A 2 -8.49 14.86 0.47
C VAL A 2 -9.65 14.50 1.43
N PRO A 3 -10.82 14.07 0.93
CA PRO A 3 -11.92 13.71 1.81
C PRO A 3 -11.48 12.56 2.72
N SER A 4 -11.64 12.72 4.04
CA SER A 4 -11.43 11.64 5.01
C SER A 4 -12.42 10.52 4.71
N GLN A 5 -11.95 9.40 4.17
CA GLN A 5 -12.79 8.25 3.91
C GLN A 5 -13.32 7.70 5.23
N LEU A 6 -14.65 7.70 5.39
CA LEU A 6 -15.31 7.06 6.52
C LEU A 6 -15.17 5.53 6.37
N ARG A 7 -14.89 4.82 7.47
CA ARG A 7 -14.90 3.35 7.50
C ARG A 7 -16.35 2.84 7.36
N SER A 8 -16.87 2.79 6.13
CA SER A 8 -18.25 2.35 5.82
C SER A 8 -18.36 0.85 5.54
N GLU A 9 -17.27 0.24 5.08
CA GLU A 9 -17.24 -1.16 4.66
C GLU A 9 -16.95 -2.11 5.83
N LYS A 10 -17.54 -3.31 5.80
CA LYS A 10 -17.36 -4.35 6.82
C LYS A 10 -16.69 -5.59 6.23
N LEU A 11 -15.79 -6.18 7.02
CA LEU A 11 -15.15 -7.46 6.71
C LEU A 11 -15.62 -8.51 7.72
N ASP A 12 -16.46 -9.44 7.28
CA ASP A 12 -16.96 -10.53 8.11
C ASP A 12 -16.06 -11.78 7.98
N LEU A 13 -15.50 -12.24 9.10
CA LEU A 13 -14.59 -13.38 9.15
C LEU A 13 -15.16 -14.51 10.02
N ARG A 14 -15.08 -15.74 9.52
CA ARG A 14 -15.37 -16.96 10.30
C ARG A 14 -14.07 -17.50 10.87
N LEU A 15 -14.05 -17.75 12.17
CA LEU A 15 -12.86 -18.18 12.91
C LEU A 15 -13.20 -19.37 13.80
N THR A 16 -12.23 -20.26 13.99
CA THR A 16 -12.28 -21.26 15.07
C THR A 16 -12.03 -20.58 16.42
N PRO A 17 -12.46 -21.19 17.55
CA PRO A 17 -12.18 -20.65 18.88
C PRO A 17 -10.68 -20.43 19.13
N THR A 18 -9.83 -21.36 18.69
CA THR A 18 -8.38 -21.27 18.79
C THR A 18 -7.82 -20.08 18.01
N ALA A 19 -8.27 -19.87 16.76
CA ALA A 19 -7.84 -18.73 15.96
C ALA A 19 -8.24 -17.40 16.63
N LYS A 20 -9.47 -17.32 17.15
CA LYS A 20 -9.94 -16.14 17.89
C LYS A 20 -9.07 -15.84 19.12
N GLN A 21 -8.73 -16.87 19.90
CA GLN A 21 -7.90 -16.70 21.10
C GLN A 21 -6.48 -16.23 20.75
N THR A 22 -5.89 -16.76 19.68
CA THR A 22 -4.57 -16.33 19.20
C THR A 22 -4.60 -14.85 18.79
N LEU A 23 -5.59 -14.44 18.00
CA LEU A 23 -5.73 -13.04 17.58
C LEU A 23 -5.96 -12.10 18.78
N GLN A 24 -6.74 -12.52 19.77
CA GLN A 24 -6.94 -11.75 21.00
C GLN A 24 -5.63 -11.54 21.78
N ARG A 25 -4.82 -12.59 21.91
CA ARG A 25 -3.52 -12.50 22.58
C ARG A 25 -2.55 -11.60 21.83
N ALA A 26 -2.51 -11.71 20.50
CA ALA A 26 -1.65 -10.88 19.66
C ALA A 26 -2.06 -9.39 19.74
N ALA A 27 -3.35 -9.10 19.62
CA ALA A 27 -3.88 -7.74 19.77
C ALA A 27 -3.59 -7.15 21.16
N ALA A 28 -3.74 -7.96 22.23
CA ALA A 28 -3.41 -7.53 23.58
C ALA A 28 -1.91 -7.22 23.75
N ALA A 29 -1.03 -8.05 23.19
CA ALA A 29 0.41 -7.80 23.18
C ALA A 29 0.78 -6.51 22.42
N ALA A 30 0.04 -6.19 21.35
CA ALA A 30 0.18 -4.96 20.59
C ALA A 30 -0.56 -3.75 21.19
N GLN A 31 -1.24 -3.91 22.34
CA GLN A 31 -2.07 -2.86 22.98
C GLN A 31 -3.14 -2.26 22.05
N ARG A 32 -3.73 -3.09 21.18
CA ARG A 32 -4.72 -2.69 20.18
C ARG A 32 -6.00 -3.51 20.29
N SER A 33 -7.09 -3.02 19.70
CA SER A 33 -8.30 -3.81 19.54
C SER A 33 -8.03 -4.97 18.56
N VAL A 34 -8.78 -6.07 18.68
CA VAL A 34 -8.64 -7.20 17.75
C VAL A 34 -8.94 -6.77 16.32
N SER A 35 -9.95 -5.92 16.13
CA SER A 35 -10.32 -5.42 14.81
C SER A 35 -9.22 -4.56 14.20
N ASP A 36 -8.61 -3.65 14.98
CA ASP A 36 -7.51 -2.82 14.46
C ASP A 36 -6.27 -3.66 14.17
N PHE A 37 -5.91 -4.59 15.05
CA PHE A 37 -4.79 -5.51 14.85
C PHE A 37 -4.94 -6.33 13.56
N VAL A 38 -6.13 -6.92 13.36
CA VAL A 38 -6.41 -7.73 12.16
C VAL A 38 -6.42 -6.86 10.90
N LEU A 39 -7.05 -5.68 10.94
CA LEU A 39 -7.13 -4.79 9.79
C LEU A 39 -5.73 -4.34 9.36
N GLU A 40 -4.91 -3.88 10.30
CA GLU A 40 -3.56 -3.41 10.02
C GLU A 40 -2.67 -4.54 9.50
N SER A 41 -2.68 -5.71 10.18
CA SER A 41 -1.92 -6.88 9.71
C SER A 41 -2.34 -7.33 8.31
N ALA A 42 -3.64 -7.26 8.00
CA ALA A 42 -4.16 -7.60 6.68
C ALA A 42 -3.75 -6.57 5.62
N LEU A 43 -3.72 -5.28 5.97
CA LEU A 43 -3.27 -4.21 5.07
C LEU A 43 -1.78 -4.30 4.80
N ASP A 44 -0.96 -4.56 5.82
CA ASP A 44 0.48 -4.75 5.65
C ASP A 44 0.77 -5.95 4.74
N SER A 45 0.12 -7.09 5.00
CA SER A 45 0.26 -8.27 4.15
C SER A 45 -0.25 -8.03 2.72
N ALA A 46 -1.34 -7.27 2.54
CA ALA A 46 -1.82 -6.89 1.23
C ALA A 46 -0.83 -5.96 0.52
N ALA A 47 -0.22 -5.01 1.23
CA ALA A 47 0.78 -4.11 0.68
C ALA A 47 2.03 -4.87 0.22
N GLU A 48 2.53 -5.81 1.02
CA GLU A 48 3.63 -6.71 0.63
C GLU A 48 3.26 -7.53 -0.61
N THR A 49 2.08 -8.16 -0.61
CA THR A 49 1.60 -8.97 -1.74
C THR A 49 1.47 -8.14 -3.03
N LEU A 50 1.03 -6.88 -2.91
CA LEU A 50 0.91 -5.95 -4.03
C LEU A 50 2.27 -5.37 -4.46
N ALA A 51 3.20 -5.17 -3.54
CA ALA A 51 4.55 -4.72 -3.84
C ALA A 51 5.37 -5.80 -4.57
N ASP A 52 5.16 -7.07 -4.20
CA ASP A 52 5.72 -8.22 -4.91
C ASP A 52 5.11 -8.42 -6.31
N ARG A 53 4.07 -7.65 -6.66
CA ARG A 53 3.39 -7.78 -7.95
C ARG A 53 4.27 -7.25 -9.08
N ARG A 54 4.81 -8.18 -9.87
CA ARG A 54 5.62 -7.90 -11.06
C ARG A 54 4.82 -7.60 -12.33
N VAL A 55 3.49 -7.78 -12.30
CA VAL A 55 2.62 -7.66 -13.48
C VAL A 55 1.52 -6.63 -13.23
N PHE A 56 1.58 -5.55 -14.01
CA PHE A 56 0.58 -4.48 -14.01
C PHE A 56 -0.34 -4.69 -15.22
N GLU A 57 -1.61 -4.99 -14.95
CA GLU A 57 -2.63 -5.07 -16.00
C GLU A 57 -3.17 -3.67 -16.26
N LEU A 58 -3.11 -3.24 -17.52
CA LEU A 58 -3.64 -1.97 -17.98
C LEU A 58 -4.82 -2.23 -18.90
N ASP A 59 -5.89 -1.45 -18.73
CA ASP A 59 -6.92 -1.37 -19.76
C ASP A 59 -6.36 -0.72 -21.04
N PRO A 60 -7.04 -0.86 -22.20
CA PRO A 60 -6.51 -0.37 -23.47
C PRO A 60 -6.17 1.13 -23.46
N GLN A 61 -6.97 1.95 -22.78
CA GLN A 61 -6.75 3.40 -22.72
C GLN A 61 -5.49 3.74 -21.92
N ARG A 62 -5.28 3.06 -20.79
CA ARG A 62 -4.06 3.22 -19.98
C ARG A 62 -2.84 2.67 -20.69
N TRP A 63 -2.98 1.60 -21.47
CA TRP A 63 -1.90 1.06 -22.29
C TRP A 63 -1.42 2.06 -23.34
N GLU A 64 -2.34 2.67 -24.09
CA GLU A 64 -1.99 3.70 -25.08
C GLU A 64 -1.30 4.90 -24.44
N ALA A 65 -1.83 5.39 -23.31
CA ALA A 65 -1.20 6.49 -22.56
C ALA A 65 0.20 6.14 -22.06
N PHE A 66 0.40 4.90 -21.62
CA PHE A 66 1.70 4.41 -21.16
C PHE A 66 2.72 4.37 -22.30
N VAL A 67 2.36 3.80 -23.46
CA VAL A 67 3.24 3.76 -24.64
C VAL A 67 3.59 5.17 -25.12
N ALA A 68 2.59 6.06 -25.21
CA ALA A 68 2.83 7.45 -25.61
C ALA A 68 3.79 8.19 -24.65
N ALA A 69 3.74 7.88 -23.35
CA ALA A 69 4.66 8.43 -22.37
C ALA A 69 6.09 7.89 -22.51
N LEU A 70 6.25 6.62 -22.93
CA LEU A 70 7.57 6.03 -23.20
C LEU A 70 8.22 6.59 -24.47
N ASP A 71 7.42 6.85 -25.50
CA ASP A 71 7.91 7.40 -26.77
C ASP A 71 8.19 8.90 -26.71
N ALA A 72 7.67 9.60 -25.69
CA ALA A 72 7.90 11.02 -25.51
C ALA A 72 9.36 11.31 -25.12
N PRO A 73 9.98 12.37 -25.68
CA PRO A 73 11.32 12.77 -25.27
C PRO A 73 11.34 13.15 -23.78
N PRO A 74 12.40 12.80 -23.04
CA PRO A 74 12.48 13.07 -21.61
C PRO A 74 12.42 14.57 -21.37
N GLN A 75 11.43 15.00 -20.59
CA GLN A 75 11.32 16.39 -20.19
C GLN A 75 12.16 16.64 -18.96
N THR A 76 12.81 17.79 -18.94
CA THR A 76 13.53 18.24 -17.76
C THR A 76 12.53 18.68 -16.70
N ASP A 77 12.47 17.95 -15.60
CA ASP A 77 11.78 18.39 -14.39
C ASP A 77 12.78 19.03 -13.43
N VAL A 78 12.62 20.33 -13.18
CA VAL A 78 13.49 21.14 -12.30
C VAL A 78 13.48 20.59 -10.87
N ARG A 79 12.31 20.14 -10.39
CA ARG A 79 12.16 19.59 -9.04
C ARG A 79 12.82 18.22 -8.95
N LEU A 80 12.67 17.38 -9.98
CA LEU A 80 13.36 16.09 -10.03
C LEU A 80 14.89 16.26 -10.04
N ARG A 81 15.40 17.23 -10.81
CA ARG A 81 16.84 17.55 -10.78
C ARG A 81 17.32 17.99 -9.41
N GLN A 82 16.55 18.84 -8.71
CA GLN A 82 16.92 19.26 -7.36
C GLN A 82 16.98 18.06 -6.42
N LEU A 83 15.94 17.21 -6.42
CA LEU A 83 15.88 16.01 -5.59
C LEU A 83 17.07 15.07 -5.81
N LEU A 84 17.47 14.83 -7.07
CA LEU A 84 18.60 13.96 -7.39
C LEU A 84 19.97 14.53 -6.99
N ASN A 85 20.05 15.84 -6.71
CA ASN A 85 21.26 16.50 -6.23
C ASN A 85 21.26 16.73 -4.71
N GLU A 86 20.18 16.38 -4.02
CA GLU A 86 20.13 16.43 -2.55
C GLU A 86 20.89 15.23 -1.96
N PRO A 87 21.60 15.41 -0.83
CA PRO A 87 22.28 14.31 -0.15
C PRO A 87 21.29 13.19 0.19
N SER A 88 21.64 11.96 -0.18
CA SER A 88 20.82 10.80 0.13
C SER A 88 20.73 10.61 1.64
N VAL A 89 19.51 10.39 2.16
CA VAL A 89 19.28 10.02 3.57
C VAL A 89 19.84 8.64 3.93
N PHE A 90 20.33 7.89 2.93
CA PHE A 90 20.92 6.56 3.08
C PHE A 90 22.44 6.55 2.93
N GLU A 91 23.06 7.67 2.54
CA GLU A 91 24.51 7.82 2.48
C GLU A 91 24.98 8.55 3.74
N THR A 92 25.36 7.78 4.76
CA THR A 92 26.10 8.27 5.93
C THR A 92 27.58 7.99 5.76
#